data_AF-X1AWE3-F1
#
_entry.id   AF-X1AWE3-F1
#
_cell.length_a   1.000
_cell.length_b   1.000
_cell.length_c   1.000
_cell.angle_alpha   90.00
_cell.angle_beta   90.00
_cell.angle_gamma   90.00
#
_symmetry.space_group_name_H-M   'P 1'
#
loop_
_entity.id
_entity.type
_entity.pdbx_description
1 polymer ?
#
loop_
_entity_poly.entity_id
_entity_poly.type
_entity_poly.pdbx_seq_one_letter_code
_entity_poly.pdbx_strand_id
1 'polypeptide(L)'
;SAEGQSRFGNPDQIPPTYVPVRNTIFLSYALVWAEVLGAFDIFTGVNTTDYSGYPDCRAEFIAAFEETANLATAAAVQGKGRYRIHTPIINMTKAQIILTGTKLGVDYSLTHSCYDPDERGRSCGRCDSCRLRLKGFAEAGLRDPIKYVE
;
A
#
# COMPACT_ATOMS: atom_id res chain seq x y z
N SER A 1 -29.33 22.32 -6.51
CA SER A 1 -27.94 22.73 -6.81
C SER A 1 -27.01 21.81 -6.07
N ALA A 2 -26.37 20.89 -6.79
CA ALA A 2 -25.51 19.85 -6.21
C ALA A 2 -24.08 20.39 -6.12
N GLU A 3 -23.63 20.75 -4.93
CA GLU A 3 -22.23 21.09 -4.67
C GLU A 3 -21.50 19.82 -4.21
N GLY A 4 -20.90 19.13 -5.17
CA GLY A 4 -19.94 18.06 -4.94
C GLY A 4 -18.62 18.66 -4.43
N GLN A 5 -18.42 18.64 -3.12
CA GLN A 5 -17.10 18.87 -2.51
C GLN A 5 -16.11 17.84 -3.08
N SER A 6 -15.01 18.31 -3.65
CA SER A 6 -13.97 17.45 -4.23
C SER A 6 -13.42 16.51 -3.15
N ARG A 7 -13.64 15.20 -3.32
CA ARG A 7 -13.14 14.13 -2.45
C ARG A 7 -11.62 13.92 -2.50
N PHE A 8 -10.88 14.88 -3.04
CA PHE A 8 -9.44 14.80 -3.26
C PHE A 8 -8.77 15.90 -2.43
N GLY A 9 -7.78 15.50 -1.61
CA GLY A 9 -6.93 16.45 -0.89
C GLY A 9 -6.32 17.48 -1.84
N ASN A 10 -6.01 18.67 -1.30
CA ASN A 10 -5.48 19.79 -2.08
C ASN A 10 -4.24 19.35 -2.88
N PRO A 11 -4.25 19.43 -4.24
CA PRO A 11 -3.12 19.04 -5.08
C PRO A 11 -1.83 19.83 -4.79
N ASP A 12 -1.92 20.95 -4.08
CA ASP A 12 -0.79 21.78 -3.67
C ASP A 12 -0.02 21.26 -2.43
N GLN A 13 -0.40 20.11 -1.86
CA GLN A 13 0.26 19.52 -0.69
C GLN A 13 0.90 18.16 -1.01
N ILE A 14 1.95 18.16 -1.85
CA ILE A 14 2.83 17.00 -2.01
C ILE A 14 3.75 16.93 -0.78
N PRO A 15 3.88 15.77 -0.11
CA PRO A 15 4.62 15.64 1.13
C PRO A 15 6.13 15.68 0.83
N PRO A 16 6.98 16.13 1.77
CA PRO A 16 8.43 16.17 1.57
C PRO A 16 9.05 14.77 1.41
N THR A 17 8.34 13.72 1.80
CA THR A 17 8.72 12.32 1.60
C THR A 17 8.35 11.79 0.21
N TYR A 18 7.80 12.63 -0.67
CA TYR A 18 7.40 12.23 -2.02
C TYR A 18 8.61 11.84 -2.87
N VAL A 19 8.58 10.61 -3.34
CA VAL A 19 9.48 10.11 -4.38
C VAL A 19 8.66 10.01 -5.66
N PRO A 20 8.99 10.77 -6.71
CA PRO A 20 8.22 10.77 -7.95
C PRO A 20 8.04 9.38 -8.53
N VAL A 21 6.78 9.00 -8.79
CA VAL A 21 6.36 7.79 -9.51
C VAL A 21 7.01 6.47 -9.04
N ARG A 22 7.33 6.38 -7.74
CA ARG A 22 8.00 5.21 -7.17
C ARG A 22 7.18 3.93 -7.33
N ASN A 23 5.86 3.98 -7.17
CA ASN A 23 5.03 2.79 -7.32
C ASN A 23 4.93 2.34 -8.78
N THR A 24 5.07 3.26 -9.75
CA THR A 24 5.19 2.89 -11.17
C THR A 24 6.41 2.02 -11.40
N ILE A 25 7.57 2.39 -10.83
CA ILE A 25 8.79 1.59 -10.94
C ILE A 25 8.60 0.22 -10.27
N PHE A 26 8.01 0.18 -9.07
CA PHE A 26 7.76 -1.08 -8.37
C PHE A 26 6.80 -2.02 -9.12
N LEU A 27 5.73 -1.49 -9.69
CA LEU A 27 4.80 -2.30 -10.50
C LEU A 27 5.47 -2.81 -11.77
N SER A 28 6.33 -2.01 -12.42
CA SER A 28 7.12 -2.47 -13.58
C SER A 28 8.05 -3.62 -13.22
N TYR A 29 8.74 -3.55 -12.09
CA TYR A 29 9.57 -4.67 -11.63
C TYR A 29 8.74 -5.91 -11.28
N ALA A 30 7.62 -5.73 -10.58
CA ALA A 30 6.70 -6.82 -10.26
C ALA A 30 6.16 -7.48 -11.54
N LEU A 31 5.82 -6.71 -12.57
CA LEU A 31 5.35 -7.21 -13.86
C LEU A 31 6.40 -8.05 -14.58
N VAL A 32 7.63 -7.54 -14.69
CA VAL A 32 8.74 -8.30 -15.30
C VAL A 32 8.94 -9.62 -14.57
N TRP A 33 8.93 -9.59 -13.24
CA TRP A 33 9.10 -10.79 -12.43
C TRP A 33 7.94 -11.77 -12.57
N ALA A 34 6.70 -11.27 -12.58
CA ALA A 34 5.51 -12.07 -12.81
C ALA A 34 5.55 -12.77 -14.17
N GLU A 35 6.00 -12.08 -15.23
CA GLU A 35 6.15 -12.67 -16.56
C GLU A 35 7.18 -13.79 -16.58
N VAL A 36 8.35 -13.58 -15.95
CA VAL A 36 9.40 -14.61 -15.82
C VAL A 36 8.88 -15.85 -15.09
N LEU A 37 8.05 -15.67 -14.06
CA LEU A 37 7.46 -16.76 -13.28
C LEU A 37 6.23 -17.40 -13.96
N GLY A 38 5.65 -16.79 -14.99
CA GLY A 38 4.35 -17.19 -15.53
C GLY A 38 3.18 -16.93 -14.57
N ALA A 39 3.33 -15.96 -13.66
CA ALA A 39 2.28 -15.52 -12.74
C ALA A 39 1.47 -14.37 -13.34
N PHE A 40 0.15 -14.40 -13.17
CA PHE A 40 -0.76 -13.37 -13.72
C PHE A 40 -1.44 -12.52 -12.64
N ASP A 41 -1.25 -12.85 -11.37
CA ASP A 41 -1.81 -12.09 -10.26
C ASP A 41 -0.70 -11.36 -9.50
N ILE A 42 -0.77 -10.03 -9.50
CA ILE A 42 0.17 -9.16 -8.78
C ILE A 42 -0.59 -8.51 -7.63
N PHE A 43 -0.15 -8.74 -6.39
CA PHE A 43 -0.74 -8.13 -5.21
C PHE A 43 0.10 -6.94 -4.76
N THR A 44 -0.54 -5.82 -4.45
CA THR A 44 0.13 -4.63 -3.90
C THR A 44 -0.66 -4.03 -2.74
N GLY A 45 0.07 -3.62 -1.71
CA GLY A 45 -0.47 -3.08 -0.46
C GLY A 45 -0.73 -1.58 -0.49
N VAL A 46 -0.90 -0.96 -1.67
CA VAL A 46 -1.24 0.47 -1.76
C VAL A 46 -2.57 0.73 -1.04
N ASN A 47 -2.62 1.83 -0.31
CA ASN A 47 -3.77 2.22 0.50
C ASN A 47 -4.04 3.72 0.33
N THR A 48 -5.33 4.08 0.18
CA THR A 48 -5.77 5.47 -0.06
C THR A 48 -6.03 6.26 1.22
N THR A 49 -5.99 5.63 2.39
CA THR A 49 -6.06 6.31 3.70
C THR A 49 -4.68 6.69 4.23
N ASP A 50 -3.60 6.07 3.70
CA ASP A 50 -2.22 6.52 3.85
C ASP A 50 -1.89 7.78 3.03
N TYR A 51 -2.91 8.39 2.43
CA TYR A 51 -2.73 9.43 1.43
C TYR A 51 -2.25 10.72 2.05
N SER A 52 -0.98 10.96 1.78
CA SER A 52 -0.31 12.24 1.88
C SER A 52 -0.20 12.94 0.51
N GLY A 53 -0.84 12.47 -0.57
CA GLY A 53 -0.77 13.16 -1.87
C GLY A 53 -0.26 12.34 -3.07
N TYR A 54 0.04 11.05 -2.93
CA TYR A 54 0.71 10.23 -3.97
C TYR A 54 -0.23 9.80 -5.13
N PRO A 55 -0.08 10.35 -6.35
CA PRO A 55 -0.98 10.04 -7.47
C PRO A 55 -0.91 8.58 -7.95
N ASP A 56 0.20 7.91 -7.68
CA ASP A 56 0.52 6.52 -8.05
C ASP A 56 0.03 5.48 -7.03
N CYS A 57 -0.88 5.88 -6.13
CA CYS A 57 -1.61 4.97 -5.23
C CYS A 57 -3.11 4.86 -5.58
N ARG A 58 -3.59 5.63 -6.57
CA ARG A 58 -5.03 5.73 -6.89
C ARG A 58 -5.52 4.53 -7.70
N ALA A 59 -6.80 4.20 -7.54
CA ALA A 59 -7.42 3.09 -8.26
C ALA A 59 -7.34 3.25 -9.78
N GLU A 60 -7.47 4.49 -10.29
CA GLU A 60 -7.37 4.81 -11.71
C GLU A 60 -5.98 4.58 -12.26
N PHE A 61 -4.94 4.89 -11.47
CA PHE A 61 -3.56 4.59 -11.84
C PHE A 61 -3.33 3.07 -11.91
N ILE A 62 -3.82 2.32 -10.91
CA ILE A 62 -3.68 0.87 -10.88
C ILE A 62 -4.39 0.22 -12.07
N ALA A 63 -5.60 0.67 -12.41
CA ALA A 63 -6.34 0.19 -13.57
C ALA A 63 -5.59 0.47 -14.90
N ALA A 64 -5.05 1.69 -15.06
CA ALA A 64 -4.27 2.05 -16.24
C ALA A 64 -2.97 1.22 -16.35
N PHE A 65 -2.31 0.94 -15.21
CA PHE A 65 -1.13 0.08 -15.20
C PHE A 65 -1.49 -1.37 -15.55
N GLU A 66 -2.61 -1.92 -15.07
CA GLU A 66 -3.08 -3.26 -15.44
C GLU A 66 -3.33 -3.35 -16.96
N GLU A 67 -3.92 -2.33 -17.56
CA GLU A 67 -4.10 -2.27 -19.02
C GLU A 67 -2.74 -2.25 -19.74
N THR A 68 -1.81 -1.43 -19.26
CA THR A 68 -0.43 -1.39 -19.78
C THR A 68 0.25 -2.75 -19.70
N ALA A 69 0.12 -3.47 -18.58
CA ALA A 69 0.71 -4.79 -18.39
C ALA A 69 0.18 -5.82 -19.41
N ASN A 70 -1.11 -5.76 -19.72
CA ASN A 70 -1.74 -6.67 -20.68
C ASN A 70 -1.43 -6.31 -22.15
N LEU A 71 -1.00 -5.08 -22.43
CA LEU A 71 -0.55 -4.65 -23.76
C LEU A 71 0.96 -4.90 -23.98
N ALA A 72 1.76 -4.79 -22.92
CA ALA A 72 3.22 -4.71 -23.04
C ALA A 72 3.96 -6.06 -22.96
N THR A 73 3.30 -7.13 -22.51
CA THR A 73 3.96 -8.41 -22.20
C THR A 73 3.70 -9.48 -23.27
N ALA A 74 4.73 -10.28 -23.58
CA ALA A 74 4.63 -11.36 -24.56
C ALA A 74 3.64 -12.43 -24.09
N ALA A 75 3.65 -12.73 -22.78
CA ALA A 75 2.74 -13.71 -22.20
C ALA A 75 1.26 -13.34 -22.39
N ALA A 76 0.88 -12.06 -22.22
CA ALA A 76 -0.49 -11.61 -22.39
C ALA A 76 -0.90 -11.61 -23.88
N VAL A 77 -0.07 -11.05 -24.77
CA VAL A 77 -0.40 -10.95 -26.20
C VAL A 77 -0.45 -12.33 -26.90
N GLN A 78 0.29 -13.32 -26.37
CA GLN A 78 0.25 -14.71 -26.85
C GLN A 78 -0.86 -15.54 -26.19
N GLY A 79 -1.70 -14.93 -25.34
CA GLY A 79 -2.85 -15.61 -24.72
C GLY A 79 -2.49 -16.62 -23.63
N LYS A 80 -1.30 -16.53 -23.01
CA LYS A 80 -0.91 -17.43 -21.90
C LYS A 80 -1.66 -17.12 -20.60
N GLY A 81 -2.19 -15.91 -20.48
CA GLY A 81 -2.99 -15.45 -19.35
C GLY A 81 -3.25 -13.96 -19.44
N ARG A 82 -3.91 -13.41 -18.41
CA ARG A 82 -4.26 -11.99 -18.32
C ARG A 82 -3.84 -11.45 -16.96
N TYR A 83 -2.98 -10.44 -16.95
CA TYR A 83 -2.50 -9.83 -15.71
C TYR A 83 -3.65 -9.14 -14.96
N ARG A 84 -3.68 -9.33 -13.64
CA ARG A 84 -4.58 -8.69 -12.69
C ARG A 84 -3.77 -8.10 -11.54
N ILE A 85 -4.05 -6.84 -11.22
CA ILE A 85 -3.41 -6.13 -10.10
C ILE A 85 -4.40 -6.00 -8.96
N HIS A 86 -4.11 -6.70 -7.88
CA HIS A 86 -4.94 -6.77 -6.70
C HIS A 86 -4.50 -5.76 -5.66
N THR A 87 -5.43 -4.93 -5.21
CA THR A 87 -5.22 -3.91 -4.18
C THR A 87 -6.16 -4.15 -2.99
N PRO A 88 -6.06 -5.29 -2.30
CA PRO A 88 -7.08 -5.80 -1.36
C PRO A 88 -7.37 -4.85 -0.20
N ILE A 89 -6.41 -3.98 0.15
CA ILE A 89 -6.51 -3.06 1.26
C ILE A 89 -6.71 -1.60 0.84
N ILE A 90 -6.93 -1.31 -0.44
CA ILE A 90 -6.90 0.07 -0.98
C ILE A 90 -7.89 1.02 -0.31
N ASN A 91 -9.07 0.50 0.05
CA ASN A 91 -10.17 1.25 0.66
C ASN A 91 -10.33 0.96 2.17
N MET A 92 -9.40 0.22 2.78
CA MET A 92 -9.48 -0.13 4.19
C MET A 92 -8.85 0.96 5.07
N THR A 93 -9.44 1.26 6.22
CA THR A 93 -8.76 2.02 7.28
C THR A 93 -7.66 1.16 7.93
N LYS A 94 -6.73 1.79 8.67
CA LYS A 94 -5.71 1.04 9.43
C LYS A 94 -6.31 0.05 10.42
N ALA A 95 -7.38 0.42 11.12
CA ALA A 95 -8.10 -0.49 12.00
C ALA A 95 -8.67 -1.70 11.24
N GLN A 96 -9.28 -1.48 10.07
CA GLN A 96 -9.80 -2.56 9.22
C GLN A 96 -8.69 -3.47 8.71
N ILE A 97 -7.53 -2.93 8.33
CA ILE A 97 -6.35 -3.72 7.94
C ILE A 97 -5.90 -4.60 9.11
N ILE A 98 -5.78 -4.02 10.31
CA ILE A 98 -5.35 -4.73 11.52
C ILE A 98 -6.33 -5.85 11.88
N LEU A 99 -7.64 -5.58 11.85
CA LEU A 99 -8.66 -6.59 12.10
C LEU A 99 -8.64 -7.71 11.05
N THR A 100 -8.48 -7.34 9.78
CA THR A 100 -8.41 -8.31 8.67
C THR A 100 -7.20 -9.22 8.81
N GLY A 101 -6.01 -8.65 9.03
CA GLY A 101 -4.81 -9.46 9.23
C GLY A 101 -4.89 -10.33 10.48
N THR A 102 -5.45 -9.80 11.58
CA THR A 102 -5.67 -10.60 12.81
C THR A 102 -6.59 -11.79 12.54
N LYS A 103 -7.69 -11.59 11.80
CA LYS A 103 -8.62 -12.67 11.41
C LYS A 103 -7.94 -13.72 10.52
N LEU A 104 -7.00 -13.30 9.68
CA LEU A 104 -6.22 -14.19 8.82
C LEU A 104 -5.03 -14.85 9.54
N GLY A 105 -4.80 -14.55 10.83
CA GLY A 105 -3.70 -15.12 11.61
C GLY A 105 -2.34 -14.45 11.39
N VAL A 106 -2.32 -13.19 10.92
CA VAL A 106 -1.07 -12.42 10.78
C VAL A 106 -0.45 -12.18 12.16
N ASP A 107 0.79 -12.62 12.33
CA ASP A 107 1.60 -12.26 13.49
C ASP A 107 2.20 -10.86 13.31
N TYR A 108 1.52 -9.86 13.87
CA TYR A 108 1.97 -8.47 13.82
C TYR A 108 3.28 -8.21 14.57
N SER A 109 3.76 -9.14 15.41
CA SER A 109 5.05 -8.99 16.09
C SER A 109 6.24 -9.09 15.12
N LEU A 110 6.04 -9.72 13.96
CA LEU A 110 7.04 -9.88 12.90
C LEU A 110 7.07 -8.72 11.90
N THR A 111 6.16 -7.75 12.05
CA THR A 111 6.00 -6.65 11.10
C THR A 111 6.74 -5.40 11.56
N HIS A 112 7.25 -4.62 10.61
CA HIS A 112 7.93 -3.36 10.87
C HIS A 112 7.27 -2.21 10.11
N SER A 113 7.13 -1.06 10.77
CA SER A 113 6.56 0.14 10.15
C SER A 113 7.37 1.41 10.44
N CYS A 114 8.22 1.40 11.48
CA CYS A 114 8.94 2.59 11.92
C CYS A 114 9.89 3.14 10.85
N TYR A 115 9.98 4.47 10.73
CA TYR A 115 10.93 5.13 9.84
C TYR A 115 12.29 5.43 10.49
N ASP A 116 12.35 5.41 11.82
CA ASP A 116 13.52 5.79 12.61
C ASP A 116 13.67 4.84 13.81
N PRO A 117 13.90 3.53 13.60
CA PRO A 117 14.08 2.59 14.69
C PRO A 117 15.40 2.82 15.44
N ASP A 118 15.47 2.39 16.70
CA ASP A 118 16.74 2.41 17.45
C ASP A 118 17.74 1.36 16.91
N GLU A 119 18.97 1.36 17.45
CA GLU A 119 20.02 0.41 17.06
C GLU A 119 19.63 -1.07 17.26
N ARG A 120 18.61 -1.34 18.08
CA ARG A 120 18.07 -2.68 18.35
C ARG A 120 16.84 -3.00 17.49
N GLY A 121 16.46 -2.12 16.57
CA GLY A 121 15.31 -2.27 15.68
C GLY A 121 13.95 -1.96 16.33
N ARG A 122 13.92 -1.41 17.56
CA ARG A 122 12.67 -1.05 18.24
C ARG A 122 12.04 0.17 17.59
N SER A 123 10.72 0.17 17.50
CA SER A 123 9.97 1.29 16.90
C SER A 123 10.03 2.53 17.78
N CYS A 124 10.29 3.72 17.22
CA CYS A 124 10.45 4.94 18.01
C CYS A 124 9.17 5.50 18.63
N GLY A 125 7.99 5.03 18.20
CA GLY A 125 6.69 5.47 18.74
C GLY A 125 6.26 6.88 18.34
N ARG A 126 7.16 7.69 17.76
CA ARG A 126 6.94 9.12 17.49
C ARG A 126 6.87 9.52 16.02
N CYS A 127 7.44 8.73 15.09
CA CYS A 127 7.33 9.03 13.66
C CYS A 127 5.90 8.80 13.15
N ASP A 128 5.55 9.40 12.01
CA ASP A 128 4.18 9.36 11.49
C ASP A 128 3.68 7.94 11.24
N SER A 129 4.54 7.06 10.72
CA SER A 129 4.21 5.64 10.55
C SER A 129 3.92 4.93 11.89
N CYS A 130 4.70 5.21 12.94
CA CYS A 130 4.41 4.67 14.28
C CYS A 130 3.08 5.18 14.83
N ARG A 131 2.78 6.48 14.66
CA ARG A 131 1.52 7.08 15.11
C ARG A 131 0.32 6.47 14.39
N LEU A 132 0.40 6.30 13.08
CA LEU A 132 -0.65 5.66 12.27
C LEU A 132 -0.89 4.21 12.68
N ARG A 133 0.19 3.46 12.92
CA ARG A 133 0.12 2.07 13.40
C ARG A 133 -0.53 2.00 14.78
N LEU A 134 -0.03 2.75 15.76
CA LEU A 134 -0.57 2.78 17.12
C LEU A 134 -2.05 3.18 17.14
N LYS A 135 -2.41 4.22 16.38
CA LYS A 135 -3.80 4.64 16.20
C LYS A 135 -4.66 3.52 15.61
N GLY A 136 -4.18 2.85 14.57
CA GLY A 136 -4.88 1.72 13.95
C GLY A 136 -5.15 0.58 14.93
N PHE A 137 -4.18 0.22 15.77
CA PHE A 137 -4.36 -0.82 16.79
C PHE A 137 -5.38 -0.39 17.84
N ALA A 138 -5.27 0.84 18.34
CA ALA A 138 -6.21 1.40 19.30
C ALA A 138 -7.65 1.42 18.76
N GLU A 139 -7.85 1.88 17.51
CA GLU A 139 -9.16 1.89 16.84
C GLU A 139 -9.69 0.47 16.55
N ALA A 140 -8.80 -0.51 16.36
CA ALA A 140 -9.18 -1.92 16.25
C ALA A 140 -9.54 -2.57 17.60
N GLY A 141 -9.37 -1.86 18.73
CA GLY A 141 -9.56 -2.43 20.07
C GLY A 141 -8.49 -3.45 20.44
N LEU A 142 -7.31 -3.38 19.81
CA LEU A 142 -6.21 -4.32 19.99
C LEU A 142 -4.97 -3.60 20.52
N ARG A 143 -4.10 -4.34 21.21
CA ARG A 143 -2.77 -3.87 21.59
C ARG A 143 -1.76 -4.27 20.53
N ASP A 144 -0.94 -3.33 20.09
CA ASP A 144 0.19 -3.64 19.21
C ASP A 144 1.22 -4.55 19.91
N PRO A 145 1.58 -5.71 19.35
CA PRO A 145 2.49 -6.65 20.00
C PRO A 145 3.97 -6.26 19.94
N ILE A 146 4.36 -5.23 19.16
CA ILE A 146 5.77 -4.87 19.01
C ILE A 146 6.29 -4.03 20.19
N LYS A 147 7.61 -4.02 20.35
CA LYS A 147 8.29 -3.18 21.33
C LYS A 147 8.58 -1.79 20.77
N TYR A 148 8.33 -0.79 21.59
CA TYR A 148 8.68 0.60 21.32
C TYR A 148 9.91 1.00 22.15
N VAL A 149 10.60 2.05 21.72
CA VAL A 149 11.60 2.73 22.55
C VAL A 149 10.85 3.35 23.74
N GLU A 150 11.38 3.16 24.95
CA GLU A 150 10.84 3.77 26.19
C GLU A 150 10.97 5.30 26.16
#